data_AF-A0A2P5AGQ4-F1
#
_entry.id   AF-A0A2P5AGQ4-F1
#
_cell.length_a   1.000
_cell.length_b   1.000
_cell.length_c   1.000
_cell.angle_alpha   90.00
_cell.angle_beta   90.00
_cell.angle_gamma   90.00
#
_symmetry.space_group_name_H-M   'P 1'
#
loop_
_entity.id
_entity.type
_entity.pdbx_description
1 polymer ?
#
loop_
_entity_poly.entity_id
_entity_poly.type
_entity_poly.pdbx_seq_one_letter_code
_entity_poly.pdbx_strand_id
1 'polypeptide(L)' 'MCILHLTPDNELRILVNGEEKKKVNLLSSEDFEPILIHAKIIPDTNDKKPEDWDERAKIPNPDAVKQMIGKRMHQWKL' A
#
# COMPACT_ATOMS: atom_id res chain seq x y z
N MET A 1 34.50 22.22 10.03
CA MET A 1 33.25 22.37 9.24
C MET A 1 32.87 21.00 8.72
N CYS A 2 31.64 20.56 8.95
CA CYS A 2 31.15 19.28 8.43
C CYS A 2 30.07 19.56 7.39
N ILE A 3 30.18 18.91 6.24
CA ILE A 3 29.25 19.06 5.12
C ILE A 3 28.73 17.67 4.77
N LEU A 4 27.41 17.57 4.61
CA LEU A 4 26.74 16.40 4.11
C LEU A 4 26.28 16.70 2.69
N HIS A 5 26.81 15.96 1.72
CA HIS A 5 26.42 16.09 0.33
C HIS A 5 25.56 14.89 -0.05
N LEU A 6 24.28 15.16 -0.31
CA LEU A 6 23.28 14.16 -0.69
C LEU A 6 22.94 14.33 -2.16
N THR A 7 22.95 13.23 -2.90
CA THR A 7 22.63 13.20 -4.32
C THR A 7 21.32 12.43 -4.58
N PRO A 8 20.63 12.69 -5.71
CA PRO A 8 19.36 12.05 -6.03
C PRO A 8 19.42 10.53 -6.26
N ASP A 9 20.62 9.97 -6.41
CA ASP A 9 20.90 8.54 -6.53
C ASP A 9 21.07 7.84 -5.16
N ASN A 10 20.70 8.53 -4.08
CA ASN A 10 20.75 8.06 -2.70
C ASN A 10 22.18 7.82 -2.17
N GLU A 11 23.21 8.40 -2.81
CA GLU A 11 24.54 8.49 -2.22
C GLU A 11 24.62 9.65 -1.21
N LEU A 12 25.28 9.40 -0.08
CA LEU A 12 25.62 10.40 0.93
C LEU A 12 27.14 10.45 1.10
N ARG A 13 27.71 11.65 0.99
CA ARG A 13 29.13 11.91 1.24
C ARG A 13 29.29 12.82 2.44
N ILE A 14 30.15 12.40 3.35
CA ILE A 14 30.48 13.13 4.58
C ILE A 14 31.84 13.76 4.39
N LEU A 15 31.87 15.08 4.33
CA LEU A 15 33.10 15.86 4.21
C LEU A 15 33.39 16.56 5.54
N VAL A 16 34.60 16.36 6.07
CA VAL A 16 35.08 17.03 7.28
C VAL A 16 36.28 17.87 6.89
N ASN A 17 36.16 19.18 7.11
CA ASN A 17 37.19 20.17 6.74
C ASN A 17 37.56 20.15 5.24
N GLY A 18 36.58 19.85 4.38
CA GLY A 18 36.76 19.79 2.92
C GLY A 18 37.27 18.45 2.39
N GLU A 19 37.61 17.50 3.26
CA GLU A 19 38.07 16.17 2.87
C GLU A 19 36.93 15.15 3.00
N GLU A 20 36.72 14.30 1.99
CA GLU A 20 35.74 13.21 2.05
C GLU A 20 36.22 12.13 3.03
N LYS A 21 35.45 11.91 4.10
CA LYS A 21 35.75 10.91 5.12
C LYS A 21 34.95 9.62 4.94
N LYS A 22 33.76 9.72 4.38
CA LYS A 22 32.91 8.56 4.17
C LYS A 22 31.96 8.80 3.00
N LYS A 23 31.74 7.74 2.23
CA LYS A 23 30.72 7.63 1.20
C LYS A 23 29.85 6.42 1.53
N VAL A 24 28.53 6.61 1.60
CA VAL A 24 27.56 5.56 1.93
C VAL A 24 26.34 5.64 1.01
N ASN A 25 25.59 4.55 0.88
CA ASN A 25 24.32 4.56 0.16
C ASN A 25 23.15 4.41 1.15
N LEU A 26 22.17 5.31 1.09
CA LEU A 26 21.03 5.30 2.02
C LEU A 26 20.15 4.06 1.90
N LEU A 27 20.18 3.39 0.75
CA LEU A 27 19.39 2.20 0.46
C LEU A 27 20.17 0.90 0.70
N SER A 28 21.45 0.99 1.03
CA SER A 28 22.27 -0.16 1.34
C SER A 28 21.97 -0.68 2.75
N SER A 29 21.91 -1.99 2.90
CA SER A 29 21.75 -2.66 4.19
C SER A 29 23.01 -2.72 5.03
N GLU A 30 24.16 -2.37 4.45
CA GLU A 30 25.47 -2.48 5.09
C GLU A 30 25.90 -1.18 5.80
N ASP A 31 25.27 -0.06 5.44
CA ASP A 31 25.67 1.28 5.90
C ASP A 31 24.84 1.81 7.08
N PHE A 32 23.69 1.18 7.37
CA PHE A 32 22.72 1.62 8.37
C PHE A 32 22.21 0.47 9.24
N GLU A 33 22.26 0.66 10.56
CA GLU A 33 21.61 -0.21 11.54
C GLU A 33 20.69 0.63 12.44
N PRO A 34 19.37 0.36 12.44
CA PRO A 34 18.66 -0.64 11.63
C PRO A 34 18.61 -0.26 10.14
N ILE A 35 18.41 -1.27 9.29
CA ILE A 35 18.18 -1.10 7.85
C ILE A 35 17.02 -0.14 7.58
N LEU A 36 17.26 0.86 6.73
CA LEU A 36 16.25 1.84 6.34
C LEU A 36 15.13 1.24 5.48
N ILE A 37 15.47 0.27 4.63
CA ILE A 37 14.50 -0.45 3.82
C ILE A 37 14.05 -1.68 4.58
N HIS A 38 12.74 -1.75 4.83
CA HIS A 38 12.14 -2.94 5.41
C HIS A 38 12.34 -4.13 4.47
N ALA A 39 12.58 -5.32 5.06
CA ALA A 39 12.60 -6.56 4.31
C ALA A 39 11.28 -6.71 3.53
N LYS A 40 11.36 -7.37 2.37
CA LYS A 40 10.19 -7.67 1.55
C LYS A 40 9.12 -8.32 2.43
N ILE A 41 7.92 -7.73 2.44
CA ILE A 41 6.78 -8.27 3.19
C ILE A 41 6.52 -9.68 2.66
N ILE A 42 6.83 -10.68 3.49
CA ILE A 42 6.47 -12.06 3.22
C ILE A 42 5.02 -12.21 3.67
N PRO A 43 4.10 -12.73 2.84
CA PRO A 43 2.75 -13.02 3.30
C PRO A 43 2.86 -14.01 4.46
N ASP A 44 2.24 -13.68 5.60
CA ASP A 44 2.28 -14.54 6.78
C ASP A 44 1.73 -15.91 6.39
N THR A 45 2.50 -16.95 6.68
CA THR A 45 2.16 -18.33 6.27
C THR A 45 0.91 -18.84 6.97
N ASN A 46 0.52 -18.20 8.09
CA ASN A 46 -0.70 -18.45 8.83
C ASN A 46 -1.82 -17.45 8.51
N ASP A 47 -1.58 -16.46 7.64
CA ASP A 47 -2.60 -15.51 7.23
C ASP A 47 -3.66 -16.25 6.40
N LYS A 48 -4.76 -16.62 7.06
CA LYS A 48 -5.92 -17.22 6.43
C LYS A 48 -7.00 -16.17 6.43
N LYS A 49 -7.41 -15.76 5.23
CA LYS A 49 -8.63 -14.97 5.05
C LYS A 49 -9.77 -15.68 5.80
N PRO A 50 -10.45 -15.02 6.74
CA PRO A 50 -11.54 -15.65 7.48
C PRO A 50 -12.69 -15.99 6.52
N GLU A 51 -13.38 -17.09 6.80
CA GLU A 51 -14.51 -17.58 5.97
C GLU A 51 -15.67 -16.56 5.90
N ASP A 52 -15.78 -15.70 6.92
CA ASP A 52 -16.75 -14.60 7.03
C ASP A 52 -16.34 -13.32 6.29
N TRP A 53 -15.21 -13.32 5.57
CA TRP A 53 -14.76 -12.13 4.86
C TRP A 53 -15.59 -11.91 3.59
N ASP A 54 -16.48 -10.91 3.62
CA ASP A 54 -17.36 -10.57 2.50
C ASP A 54 -16.55 -10.07 1.27
N GLU A 55 -16.51 -10.89 0.20
CA GLU A 55 -15.86 -10.56 -1.07
C GLU A 55 -16.75 -9.74 -2.03
N ARG A 56 -17.97 -9.37 -1.61
CA ARG A 56 -18.92 -8.70 -2.50
C ARG A 56 -18.44 -7.28 -2.80
N ALA A 57 -18.16 -7.04 -4.08
CA ALA A 57 -17.78 -5.71 -4.60
C ALA A 57 -18.84 -4.60 -4.36
N LYS A 58 -20.08 -4.96 -4.05
CA LYS A 58 -21.15 -4.01 -3.68
C LYS A 58 -22.00 -4.61 -2.56
N ILE A 59 -22.14 -3.85 -1.49
CA ILE A 59 -23.06 -4.17 -0.39
C ILE A 59 -24.48 -3.90 -0.90
N PRO A 60 -25.37 -4.92 -0.97
CA PRO A 60 -26.76 -4.69 -1.33
C PRO A 60 -27.43 -3.83 -0.27
N ASN A 61 -28.16 -2.80 -0.68
CA ASN A 61 -28.89 -1.95 0.24
C ASN A 61 -29.99 -2.79 0.93
N PRO A 62 -30.00 -2.93 2.26
CA PRO A 62 -30.99 -3.72 2.98
C PRO A 62 -32.43 -3.22 2.80
N ASP A 63 -32.61 -1.94 2.47
CA ASP A 63 -33.92 -1.31 2.24
C ASP A 63 -34.38 -1.36 0.77
N ALA A 64 -33.68 -2.08 -0.11
CA ALA A 64 -34.05 -2.18 -1.52
C ALA A 64 -35.30 -3.06 -1.72
N VAL A 65 -36.49 -2.46 -1.59
CA VAL A 65 -37.75 -3.10 -1.97
C VAL A 65 -37.80 -3.24 -3.49
N LYS A 66 -37.85 -4.49 -3.99
CA LYS A 66 -38.10 -4.80 -5.40
C LYS A 66 -39.40 -4.13 -5.86
N GLN A 67 -39.30 -3.04 -6.62
CA GLN A 67 -40.48 -2.32 -7.08
C GLN A 67 -41.27 -3.20 -8.07
N MET A 68 -42.42 -3.72 -7.63
CA MET A 68 -43.38 -4.45 -8.46
C MET A 68 -44.14 -3.50 -9.39
N ILE A 69 -43.47 -2.95 -10.39
CA ILE A 69 -44.09 -2.16 -11.48
C ILE A 69 -44.01 -2.90 -12.83
N GLY A 70 -44.28 -4.21 -12.80
CA GLY A 70 -44.12 -5.08 -13.98
C GLY A 70 -45.10 -6.23 -14.13
N LYS A 71 -46.25 -6.23 -13.44
CA LYS A 71 -47.30 -7.25 -13.64
C LYS A 71 -48.71 -6.64 -13.56
N ARG A 72 -49.07 -5.75 -14.49
CA ARG A 72 -50.49 -5.45 -14.77
C ARG A 72 -50.65 -4.79 -16.13
N MET A 73 -50.51 -5.59 -17.18
CA MET A 73 -50.85 -5.15 -18.53
C MET A 73 -51.49 -6.26 -19.35
N HIS A 74 -52.29 -7.13 -18.73
CA HIS A 74 -53.07 -8.18 -19.42
C HIS A 74 -54.48 -8.36 -18.82
N GLN A 75 -55.11 -7.26 -18.42
CA GLN A 75 -56.55 -7.21 -18.20
C GLN A 75 -57.00 -5.79 -18.43
N TRP A 76 -57.53 -5.50 -19.62
CA TRP A 76 -58.72 -4.68 -19.87
C TRP A 76 -59.08 -4.90 -21.34
N LYS A 77 -59.86 -5.96 -21.58
CA LYS A 77 -60.65 -6.13 -22.79
C LYS A 77 -62.06 -5.74 -22.38
N LEU A 78 -62.48 -4.54 -22.76
CA LEU A 78 -63.87 -4.08 -22.86
C LEU A 78 -63.95 -3.22 -24.10
#